data_AF-A0A2E3PHE5-F1
#
_entry.id   AF-A0A2E3PHE5-F1
#
_cell.length_a   1.000
_cell.length_b   1.000
_cell.length_c   1.000
_cell.angle_alpha   90.00
_cell.angle_beta   90.00
_cell.angle_gamma   90.00
#
_symmetry.space_group_name_H-M   'P 1'
#
loop_
_entity.id
_entity.type
_entity.pdbx_description
1 polymer ?
#
loop_
_entity_poly.entity_id
_entity_poly.type
_entity_poly.pdbx_seq_one_letter_code
_entity_poly.pdbx_strand_id
1 'polypeptide(L)'
;MPTSFQTDDSAIAISLFRDLATGQWFVSRMDLTFGNVMHQVRFKSASPIETTFCTPFVEMLRGYLPRRPDPTVLADSNVTYHHKNVLLSGLRVIATRVMDGYQTVVVRFAQALGALTSLLVPQYRPDQGIRSDPELGADASPSALGQEDTVDQVLDRQPLQAQRRL
;
A
#
# COMPACT_ATOMS: atom_id res chain seq x y z
N MET A 1 16.21 -19.07 37.57
CA MET A 1 16.42 -18.94 36.11
C MET A 1 15.43 -17.88 35.61
N PRO A 2 15.83 -16.62 35.38
CA PRO A 2 14.98 -15.70 34.65
C PRO A 2 15.06 -16.10 33.17
N THR A 3 14.00 -16.69 32.63
CA THR A 3 13.81 -16.75 31.19
C THR A 3 13.55 -15.32 30.74
N SER A 4 14.59 -14.67 30.24
CA SER A 4 14.47 -13.47 29.45
C SER A 4 13.56 -13.83 28.27
N PHE A 5 12.27 -13.52 28.37
CA PHE A 5 11.43 -13.42 27.20
C PHE A 5 12.00 -12.22 26.45
N GLN A 6 12.94 -12.51 25.55
CA GLN A 6 13.30 -11.58 24.50
C GLN A 6 12.03 -11.48 23.66
N THR A 7 11.13 -10.60 24.09
CA THR A 7 9.97 -10.22 23.29
C THR A 7 10.58 -9.70 22.01
N ASP A 8 10.44 -10.44 20.91
CA ASP A 8 10.59 -9.87 19.58
C ASP A 8 9.81 -8.56 19.61
N ASP A 9 10.52 -7.43 19.64
CA ASP A 9 10.00 -6.08 19.87
C ASP A 9 9.29 -5.61 18.60
N SER A 10 8.29 -6.40 18.23
CA SER A 10 7.56 -6.36 16.99
C SER A 10 6.22 -5.76 17.30
N ALA A 11 6.00 -4.52 16.88
CA ALA A 11 4.80 -3.79 17.23
C ALA A 11 4.26 -3.09 15.99
N ILE A 12 2.95 -2.93 15.95
CA ILE A 12 2.28 -2.12 14.94
C ILE A 12 1.56 -0.97 15.63
N ALA A 13 1.71 0.24 15.09
CA ALA A 13 0.94 1.40 15.49
C ALA A 13 0.27 2.01 14.26
N ILE A 14 -1.02 2.30 14.37
CA ILE A 14 -1.84 2.85 13.30
C ILE A 14 -2.45 4.14 13.79
N SER A 15 -2.13 5.24 13.11
CA SER A 15 -2.71 6.55 13.38
C SER A 15 -3.93 6.77 12.50
N LEU A 16 -5.07 6.97 13.15
CA LEU A 16 -6.37 7.19 12.56
C LEU A 16 -6.89 8.58 12.92
N PHE A 17 -7.77 9.09 12.07
CA PHE A 17 -8.59 10.26 12.35
C PHE A 17 -10.05 9.93 12.13
N ARG A 18 -10.90 10.39 13.04
CA ARG A 18 -12.35 10.38 12.85
C ARG A 18 -12.79 11.77 12.47
N ASP A 19 -13.46 11.91 11.33
CA ASP A 19 -14.23 13.11 11.03
C ASP A 19 -15.55 13.05 11.80
N LEU A 20 -15.84 14.05 12.63
CA LEU A 20 -17.08 14.09 13.40
C LEU A 20 -18.29 14.59 12.59
N ALA A 21 -18.07 15.29 11.48
CA ALA A 21 -19.16 15.72 10.61
C ALA A 21 -19.79 14.52 9.88
N THR A 22 -18.94 13.62 9.35
CA THR A 22 -19.40 12.44 8.60
C THR A 22 -19.40 11.15 9.42
N GLY A 23 -18.69 11.12 10.55
CA GLY A 23 -18.45 9.91 11.33
C GLY A 23 -17.45 8.93 10.70
N GLN A 24 -16.83 9.30 9.58
CA GLN A 24 -15.91 8.43 8.85
C GLN A 24 -14.53 8.34 9.49
N TRP A 25 -13.89 7.19 9.30
CA TRP A 25 -12.56 6.90 9.80
C TRP A 25 -11.54 6.87 8.68
N PHE A 26 -10.45 7.60 8.88
CA PHE A 26 -9.36 7.71 7.93
C PHE A 26 -8.06 7.26 8.58
N VAL A 27 -7.16 6.67 7.80
CA VAL A 27 -5.80 6.36 8.22
C VAL A 27 -4.81 7.39 7.68
N SER A 28 -3.86 7.76 8.53
CA SER A 28 -2.80 8.72 8.23
C SER A 28 -1.45 8.06 8.08
N ARG A 29 -1.18 7.09 8.95
CA ARG A 29 0.14 6.51 9.12
C ARG A 29 0.01 5.12 9.73
N MET A 30 0.88 4.23 9.29
CA MET A 30 1.08 2.93 9.91
C MET A 30 2.57 2.73 10.13
N ASP A 31 2.94 2.44 11.38
CA ASP A 31 4.29 2.13 11.81
C ASP A 31 4.39 0.66 12.16
N LEU A 32 5.45 0.04 11.66
CA LEU A 32 5.79 -1.36 11.86
C LEU A 32 7.18 -1.38 12.49
N THR A 33 7.25 -1.70 13.77
CA THR A 33 8.51 -1.88 14.49
C THR A 33 8.86 -3.36 14.49
N PHE A 34 10.11 -3.68 14.22
CA PHE A 34 10.67 -5.03 14.33
C PHE A 34 12.10 -4.93 14.89
N GLY A 35 12.25 -5.19 16.19
CA GLY A 35 13.51 -4.99 16.89
C GLY A 35 13.97 -3.53 16.79
N ASN A 36 15.12 -3.29 16.18
CA ASN A 36 15.69 -1.95 16.02
C ASN A 36 15.26 -1.23 14.72
N VAL A 37 14.39 -1.85 13.91
CA VAL A 37 13.95 -1.30 12.62
C VAL A 37 12.51 -0.80 12.72
N MET A 38 12.27 0.41 12.22
CA MET A 38 10.92 0.97 12.09
C MET A 38 10.62 1.21 10.60
N HIS A 39 9.66 0.48 10.07
CA HIS A 39 9.11 0.72 8.74
C HIS A 39 7.86 1.59 8.87
N GLN A 40 7.84 2.71 8.15
CA GLN A 40 6.74 3.65 8.15
C GLN A 40 6.03 3.62 6.79
N VAL A 41 4.72 3.39 6.81
CA VAL A 41 3.83 3.56 5.66
C VAL A 41 3.07 4.88 5.84
N ARG A 42 3.35 5.85 4.97
CA ARG A 42 2.62 7.12 4.91
C ARG A 42 1.65 7.11 3.75
N PHE A 43 0.43 7.56 4.00
CA PHE A 43 -0.58 7.72 2.97
C PHE A 43 -0.53 9.15 2.42
N LYS A 44 -0.55 9.31 1.08
CA LYS A 44 -0.49 10.64 0.43
C LYS A 44 -1.65 11.55 0.82
N SER A 45 -2.81 10.95 1.08
CA SER A 45 -4.02 11.60 1.57
C SER A 45 -4.65 10.72 2.65
N ALA A 46 -5.41 11.35 3.55
CA ALA A 46 -6.23 10.63 4.53
C ALA A 46 -7.13 9.65 3.77
N SER A 47 -6.87 8.36 3.94
CA SER A 47 -7.53 7.30 3.18
C SER A 47 -8.54 6.61 4.08
N PRO A 48 -9.78 6.36 3.63
CA PRO A 48 -10.75 5.60 4.43
C PRO A 48 -10.20 4.26 4.88
N ILE A 49 -10.54 3.82 6.08
CA ILE A 49 -10.03 2.53 6.60
C ILE A 49 -10.52 1.35 5.75
N GLU A 50 -11.70 1.48 5.15
CA GLU A 50 -12.35 0.47 4.30
C GLU A 50 -11.62 0.26 2.97
N THR A 51 -10.93 1.29 2.48
CA THR A 51 -10.16 1.22 1.22
C THR A 51 -8.67 0.99 1.46
N THR A 52 -8.23 1.01 2.71
CA THR A 52 -6.80 0.89 3.05
C THR A 52 -6.45 -0.48 3.62
N PHE A 53 -7.34 -1.05 4.42
CA PHE A 53 -7.12 -2.35 5.06
C PHE A 53 -8.04 -3.43 4.50
N CYS A 54 -7.69 -4.69 4.72
CA CYS A 54 -8.57 -5.80 4.37
C CYS A 54 -9.83 -5.82 5.28
N THR A 55 -10.95 -6.28 4.71
CA THR A 55 -12.26 -6.30 5.41
C THR A 55 -12.22 -6.96 6.79
N PRO A 56 -11.61 -8.15 6.98
CA PRO A 56 -11.58 -8.79 8.30
C PRO A 56 -10.87 -7.95 9.37
N PHE A 57 -9.83 -7.21 8.97
CA PHE A 57 -9.12 -6.32 9.88
C PHE A 57 -9.97 -5.11 10.26
N VAL A 58 -10.67 -4.52 9.27
CA VAL A 58 -11.57 -3.37 9.50
C VAL A 58 -12.72 -3.73 10.44
N GLU A 59 -13.33 -4.90 10.26
CA GLU A 59 -14.42 -5.37 11.12
C GLU A 59 -13.97 -5.53 12.58
N MET A 60 -12.82 -6.16 12.80
CA MET A 60 -12.23 -6.27 14.13
C MET A 60 -11.93 -4.88 14.70
N LEU A 61 -11.27 -4.01 13.94
CA LEU A 61 -10.90 -2.66 14.37
C LEU A 61 -12.13 -1.87 14.83
N ARG A 62 -13.22 -1.90 14.05
CA ARG A 62 -14.49 -1.20 14.37
C ARG A 62 -15.09 -1.63 15.70
N GLY A 63 -14.85 -2.85 16.16
CA GLY A 63 -15.27 -3.33 17.48
C GLY A 63 -14.63 -2.57 18.64
N TYR A 64 -13.43 -2.02 18.44
CA TYR A 64 -12.63 -1.37 19.48
C TYR A 64 -12.48 0.14 19.30
N LEU A 65 -12.93 0.69 18.18
CA LEU A 65 -12.90 2.14 17.96
C LEU A 65 -13.88 2.86 18.91
N PRO A 66 -13.49 4.03 19.43
CA PRO A 66 -14.32 4.78 20.37
C PRO A 66 -15.60 5.25 19.69
N ARG A 67 -16.74 4.95 20.30
CA ARG A 67 -18.05 5.41 19.80
C ARG A 67 -18.29 6.89 20.10
N ARG A 68 -17.78 7.36 21.24
CA ARG A 68 -17.90 8.75 21.70
C ARG A 68 -16.60 9.54 21.42
N PRO A 69 -16.70 10.87 21.22
CA PRO A 69 -15.54 11.73 20.96
C PRO A 69 -14.68 12.02 22.21
N ASP A 70 -15.00 11.41 23.35
CA ASP A 70 -14.30 11.65 24.61
C ASP A 70 -12.87 11.06 24.59
N PRO A 71 -11.87 11.76 25.16
CA PRO A 71 -10.53 11.21 25.33
C PRO A 71 -10.60 9.91 26.13
N THR A 72 -10.10 8.82 25.56
CA THR A 72 -10.23 7.49 26.16
C THR A 72 -9.00 6.65 25.86
N VAL A 73 -8.58 5.84 26.83
CA VAL A 73 -7.58 4.79 26.61
C VAL A 73 -8.21 3.44 26.89
N LEU A 74 -8.24 2.60 25.87
CA LEU A 74 -8.63 1.20 25.96
C LEU A 74 -7.37 0.35 25.81
N ALA A 75 -7.17 -0.61 26.70
CA ALA A 75 -6.09 -1.58 26.61
C ALA A 75 -6.68 -2.96 26.90
N ASP A 76 -6.48 -3.89 25.96
CA ASP A 76 -6.97 -5.25 26.06
C ASP A 76 -5.89 -6.21 25.56
N SER A 77 -5.25 -6.88 26.51
CA SER A 77 -4.17 -7.84 26.27
C SER A 77 -4.66 -9.16 25.67
N ASN A 78 -5.96 -9.46 25.77
CA ASN A 78 -6.54 -10.72 25.31
C ASN A 78 -6.97 -10.67 23.84
N VAL A 79 -6.96 -9.48 23.22
CA VAL A 79 -7.27 -9.34 21.80
C VAL A 79 -6.16 -9.98 20.98
N THR A 80 -6.54 -11.01 20.23
CA THR A 80 -5.70 -11.62 19.20
C THR A 80 -6.40 -11.52 17.86
N TYR A 81 -5.68 -11.01 16.86
CA TYR A 81 -6.13 -11.03 15.47
C TYR A 81 -5.25 -11.98 14.68
N HIS A 82 -5.87 -12.94 14.01
CA HIS A 82 -5.17 -13.91 13.17
C HIS A 82 -5.78 -13.89 11.77
N HIS A 83 -4.96 -13.59 10.77
CA HIS A 83 -5.40 -13.62 9.38
C HIS A 83 -4.24 -13.95 8.45
N LYS A 84 -4.40 -15.01 7.64
CA LYS A 84 -3.37 -15.53 6.75
C LYS A 84 -2.08 -15.82 7.53
N ASN A 85 -1.02 -15.07 7.26
CA ASN A 85 0.31 -15.19 7.87
C ASN A 85 0.59 -14.01 8.80
N VAL A 86 -0.43 -13.43 9.43
CA VAL A 86 -0.30 -12.33 10.39
C VAL A 86 -0.99 -12.69 11.69
N LEU A 87 -0.23 -12.51 12.78
CA LEU A 87 -0.73 -12.55 14.15
C LEU A 87 -0.46 -11.19 14.80
N LEU A 88 -1.51 -10.56 15.33
CA LEU A 88 -1.40 -9.38 16.18
C LEU A 88 -1.97 -9.69 17.56
N SER A 89 -1.31 -9.20 18.61
CA SER A 89 -1.81 -9.37 19.99
C SER A 89 -1.59 -8.11 20.83
N GLY A 90 -2.39 -7.98 21.89
CA GLY A 90 -2.27 -6.91 22.87
C GLY A 90 -2.68 -5.55 22.33
N LEU A 91 -3.98 -5.35 22.15
CA LEU A 91 -4.55 -4.14 21.58
C LEU A 91 -4.52 -2.99 22.60
N ARG A 92 -4.14 -1.80 22.12
CA ARG A 92 -4.29 -0.53 22.83
C ARG A 92 -4.84 0.52 21.88
N VAL A 93 -5.94 1.15 22.26
CA VAL A 93 -6.57 2.25 21.53
C VAL A 93 -6.48 3.51 22.37
N ILE A 94 -5.89 4.56 21.82
CA ILE A 94 -5.70 5.85 22.49
C ILE A 94 -6.45 6.89 21.67
N ALA A 95 -7.57 7.37 22.17
CA ALA A 95 -8.35 8.43 21.58
C ALA A 95 -8.02 9.76 22.25
N THR A 96 -7.65 10.77 21.47
CA THR A 96 -7.36 12.11 21.99
C THR A 96 -8.63 12.95 22.05
N ARG A 97 -8.50 14.15 22.63
CA ARG A 97 -9.54 15.18 22.48
C ARG A 97 -9.74 15.53 21.00
N VAL A 98 -10.93 16.01 20.70
CA VAL A 98 -11.31 16.55 19.39
C VAL A 98 -10.63 17.90 19.19
N MET A 99 -10.09 18.12 17.99
CA MET A 99 -9.58 19.41 17.53
C MET A 99 -10.08 19.65 16.10
N ASP A 100 -10.64 20.83 15.84
CA ASP A 100 -11.11 21.25 14.51
C ASP A 100 -12.08 20.28 13.83
N GLY A 101 -12.94 19.61 14.62
CA GLY A 101 -13.91 18.63 14.12
C GLY A 101 -13.34 17.22 13.88
N TYR A 102 -12.05 17.01 14.15
CA TYR A 102 -11.39 15.71 14.02
C TYR A 102 -10.97 15.13 15.37
N GLN A 103 -11.13 13.82 15.53
CA GLN A 103 -10.61 13.07 16.66
C GLN A 103 -9.43 12.21 16.19
N THR A 104 -8.25 12.39 16.79
CA THR A 104 -7.10 11.51 16.52
C THR A 104 -7.18 10.28 17.40
N VAL A 105 -6.94 9.11 16.79
CA VAL A 105 -6.92 7.83 17.48
C VAL A 105 -5.68 7.05 17.08
N VAL A 106 -4.93 6.55 18.04
CA VAL A 106 -3.80 5.66 17.80
C VAL A 106 -4.17 4.26 18.25
N VAL A 107 -4.10 3.31 17.32
CA VAL A 107 -4.31 1.89 17.59
C VAL A 107 -2.97 1.18 17.56
N ARG A 108 -2.58 0.54 18.65
CA ARG A 108 -1.32 -0.19 18.77
C ARG A 108 -1.58 -1.64 19.13
N PHE A 109 -0.84 -2.55 18.51
CA PHE A 109 -0.71 -3.93 18.99
C PHE A 109 0.68 -4.11 19.59
N ALA A 110 0.74 -4.72 20.77
CA ALA A 110 1.95 -4.94 21.53
C ALA A 110 2.87 -5.98 20.87
N GLN A 111 2.30 -6.96 20.18
CA GLN A 111 3.05 -7.95 19.40
C GLN A 111 2.50 -8.05 17.98
N ALA A 112 3.40 -8.25 17.02
CA ALA A 112 3.06 -8.32 15.60
C ALA A 112 3.99 -9.32 14.89
N LEU A 113 3.47 -10.47 14.48
CA LEU A 113 4.24 -11.54 13.84
C LEU A 113 3.77 -11.78 12.40
N GLY A 114 4.73 -11.97 11.49
CA GLY A 114 4.50 -12.43 10.13
C GLY A 114 4.37 -11.30 9.09
N ALA A 115 3.59 -11.53 8.03
CA ALA A 115 3.54 -10.67 6.85
C ALA A 115 2.62 -9.45 7.02
N LEU A 116 3.01 -8.47 7.84
CA LEU A 116 2.18 -7.32 8.27
C LEU A 116 1.62 -6.48 7.11
N THR A 117 2.31 -6.45 5.97
CA THR A 117 1.83 -5.80 4.74
C THR A 117 0.58 -6.47 4.15
N SER A 118 0.26 -7.70 4.55
CA SER A 118 -0.96 -8.40 4.12
C SER A 118 -2.24 -7.81 4.70
N LEU A 119 -2.15 -7.01 5.78
CA LEU A 119 -3.25 -6.23 6.34
C LEU A 119 -3.70 -5.10 5.40
N LEU A 120 -2.78 -4.61 4.58
CA LEU A 120 -3.05 -3.55 3.61
C LEU A 120 -3.68 -4.14 2.34
N VAL A 121 -4.52 -3.34 1.69
CA VAL A 121 -4.97 -3.63 0.33
C VAL A 121 -3.78 -3.65 -0.64
N PRO A 122 -3.86 -4.37 -1.77
CA PRO A 122 -2.72 -4.57 -2.70
C PRO A 122 -1.98 -3.29 -3.10
N GLN A 123 -2.70 -2.20 -3.37
CA GLN A 123 -2.13 -0.93 -3.85
C GLN A 123 -1.16 -0.25 -2.86
N TYR A 124 -1.18 -0.61 -1.58
CA TYR A 124 -0.28 -0.06 -0.56
C TYR A 124 0.82 -1.05 -0.15
N ARG A 125 0.91 -2.22 -0.79
CA ARG A 125 1.95 -3.21 -0.47
C ARG A 125 3.26 -2.80 -1.17
N PRO A 126 4.36 -2.66 -0.41
CA PRO A 126 5.66 -2.27 -1.00
C PRO A 126 6.18 -3.29 -2.02
N ASP A 127 5.80 -4.57 -1.87
CA ASP A 127 6.26 -5.68 -2.72
C ASP A 127 5.73 -5.62 -4.16
N GLN A 128 4.64 -4.89 -4.43
CA GLN A 128 4.08 -4.80 -5.79
C GLN A 128 4.80 -3.81 -6.69
N GLY A 129 5.78 -3.06 -6.17
CA GLY A 129 6.63 -2.15 -6.94
C GLY A 129 7.75 -2.84 -7.73
N ILE A 130 8.03 -4.12 -7.50
CA ILE A 130 9.10 -4.88 -8.20
C ILE A 130 8.47 -5.88 -9.20
N ARG A 131 7.46 -5.43 -9.95
CA ARG A 131 6.93 -6.22 -11.07
C ARG A 131 6.48 -5.33 -12.22
N SER A 132 7.37 -4.43 -12.61
CA SER A 132 7.25 -3.65 -13.84
C SER A 132 8.62 -3.55 -14.52
N ASP A 133 9.17 -4.70 -14.90
CA ASP A 133 10.03 -4.79 -16.08
C ASP A 133 9.67 -6.08 -16.83
N PRO A 134 8.68 -6.03 -17.74
CA PRO A 134 8.73 -6.88 -18.91
C PRO A 134 9.79 -6.32 -19.87
N GLU A 135 11.07 -6.41 -19.49
CA GLU A 135 12.13 -6.55 -20.49
C GLU A 135 11.95 -7.94 -21.11
N LEU A 136 11.14 -7.99 -22.15
CA LEU A 136 11.21 -8.89 -23.30
C LEU A 136 10.12 -8.46 -24.28
N GLY A 137 10.17 -7.17 -24.66
CA GLY A 137 9.81 -6.79 -26.01
C GLY A 137 10.80 -7.52 -26.91
N ALA A 138 10.35 -8.63 -27.48
CA ALA A 138 11.07 -9.35 -28.50
C ALA A 138 11.55 -8.34 -29.55
N ASP A 139 12.88 -8.32 -29.69
CA ASP A 139 13.66 -7.68 -30.73
C ASP A 139 12.97 -7.87 -32.09
N ALA A 140 12.18 -6.88 -32.49
CA ALA A 140 11.64 -6.80 -33.84
C ALA A 140 12.76 -6.31 -34.75
N SER A 141 13.52 -7.28 -35.24
CA SER A 141 14.23 -7.27 -36.52
C SER A 141 15.41 -6.31 -36.68
N PRO A 142 16.62 -6.88 -36.78
CA PRO A 142 17.57 -6.49 -37.79
C PRO A 142 17.92 -7.71 -38.63
N SER A 143 17.24 -7.89 -39.76
CA SER A 143 17.70 -8.78 -40.83
C SER A 143 17.21 -8.24 -42.16
N ALA A 144 17.89 -7.19 -42.62
CA ALA A 144 18.10 -6.95 -44.03
C ALA A 144 19.00 -8.09 -44.55
N LEU A 145 18.39 -9.12 -45.11
CA LEU A 145 19.05 -10.07 -46.01
C LEU A 145 18.16 -10.25 -47.23
N GLY A 146 18.77 -9.96 -48.38
CA GLY A 146 18.13 -9.86 -49.67
C GLY A 146 17.39 -11.13 -50.08
N GLN A 147 16.28 -10.91 -50.76
CA GLN A 147 15.65 -11.93 -51.57
C GLN A 147 15.48 -11.34 -52.97
N GLU A 148 16.28 -11.90 -53.86
CA GLU A 148 16.25 -11.73 -55.30
C GLU A 148 14.87 -12.14 -55.83
N ASP A 149 14.23 -11.28 -56.61
CA ASP A 149 13.26 -11.72 -57.62
C ASP A 149 13.43 -10.86 -58.88
N THR A 150 13.99 -11.55 -59.88
CA THR A 150 14.00 -11.34 -61.32
C THR A 150 12.91 -10.41 -61.88
N VAL A 151 13.28 -9.38 -62.66
CA VAL A 151 12.97 -9.33 -64.11
C VAL A 151 13.61 -8.13 -64.82
N ASP A 152 14.03 -8.48 -66.03
CA ASP A 152 14.53 -7.71 -67.17
C ASP A 152 13.59 -6.58 -67.66
N GLN A 153 14.10 -5.75 -68.58
CA GLN A 153 13.45 -4.71 -69.41
C GLN A 153 13.33 -3.31 -68.77
N VAL A 154 14.21 -2.35 -69.12
CA VAL A 154 14.25 -1.55 -70.38
C VAL A 154 13.06 -0.59 -70.50
N LEU A 155 13.40 0.63 -70.96
CA LEU A 155 12.54 1.69 -71.49
C LEU A 155 12.21 2.82 -70.48
N ASP A 156 13.02 3.88 -70.48
CA ASP A 156 12.76 5.13 -71.22
C ASP A 156 11.60 5.93 -70.62
N ARG A 157 11.91 7.01 -69.88
CA ARG A 157 11.47 8.39 -70.20
C ARG A 157 11.76 9.39 -69.07
N GLN A 158 12.05 10.59 -69.55
CA GLN A 158 12.56 11.80 -68.92
C GLN A 158 11.78 12.36 -67.69
N PRO A 159 12.42 13.24 -66.89
CA PRO A 159 11.77 13.93 -65.78
C PRO A 159 10.93 15.13 -66.26
N LEU A 160 9.64 15.12 -65.95
CA LEU A 160 8.79 16.32 -66.02
C LEU A 160 8.88 17.07 -64.71
N GLN A 161 9.62 18.19 -64.76
CA GLN A 161 9.67 19.21 -63.73
C GLN A 161 8.27 19.74 -63.43
N ALA A 162 7.91 19.83 -62.15
CA ALA A 162 6.85 20.69 -61.67
C ALA A 162 7.37 21.45 -60.46
N GLN A 163 8.09 22.55 -60.73
CA GLN A 163 8.38 23.57 -59.73
C GLN A 163 7.09 24.32 -59.35
N ARG A 164 7.04 24.63 -58.06
CA ARG A 164 6.00 25.39 -57.37
C ARG A 164 5.88 26.83 -57.87
N ARG A 165 4.61 27.29 -57.83
CA ARG A 165 4.10 28.62 -57.44
C ARG A 165 4.11 29.76 -58.47
N LEU A 166 2.91 30.37 -58.56
CA LEU A 166 2.58 31.81 -58.54
C LEU A 166 3.62 32.78 -59.11
#